data_AF-A0A9D6XXU4-F1
#
_entry.id   AF-A0A9D6XXU4-F1
#
_cell.length_a   1.000
_cell.length_b   1.000
_cell.length_c   1.000
_cell.angle_alpha   90.00
_cell.angle_beta   90.00
_cell.angle_gamma   90.00
#
_symmetry.space_group_name_H-M   'P 1'
#
loop_
_entity.id
_entity.type
_entity.pdbx_description
1 polymer ?
#
loop_
_entity_poly.entity_id
_entity_poly.type
_entity_poly.pdbx_seq_one_letter_code
_entity_poly.pdbx_strand_id
1 'polypeptide(L)'
;MAADQLTHDVPLPPAEHPHRDWPFRRSTAMRYGVAVLAVMVAFAIRYVIYGDIQNRLVFVFFVPAALVAAWYGGLGPGMLATVLGLLLGDFFFLGPRLALWPLGRVEFMAIGAYTVTTTLCVILCENLHRHIRRFEHALDRERHLHDPTPPPEAHASLDAASTHLHRGWPFRRSFATRYGVAVGVVVLAFALRYWIFGMEGHRFPFIFFVPAAMIAAWYGGMAPGLLATAAGLMLGDYFFLSEHAALGPVREGERLAIGLYAVATTLCVMLFENLHERIRRLEHALERSRYHHHKPHPGTAAPGKYADT
;
A
#
# COMPACT_ATOMS: atom_id res chain seq x y z
N MET A 1 -53.58 8.30 2.57
CA MET A 1 -53.52 6.87 2.20
C MET A 1 -53.19 6.72 0.72
N ALA A 2 -52.06 7.27 0.25
CA ALA A 2 -51.64 7.19 -1.15
C ALA A 2 -50.13 7.50 -1.29
N ALA A 3 -49.28 6.77 -0.56
CA ALA A 3 -47.84 7.00 -0.58
C ALA A 3 -47.00 5.72 -0.37
N ASP A 4 -47.56 4.53 -0.69
CA ASP A 4 -46.90 3.25 -0.38
C ASP A 4 -46.87 2.26 -1.56
N GLN A 5 -47.00 2.74 -2.80
CA GLN A 5 -47.12 1.88 -3.99
C GLN A 5 -46.11 2.13 -5.12
N LEU A 6 -45.02 2.87 -4.89
CA LEU A 6 -44.04 3.19 -5.95
C LEU A 6 -42.62 2.63 -5.73
N THR A 7 -42.46 1.57 -4.93
CA THR A 7 -41.16 0.87 -4.75
C THR A 7 -41.19 -0.58 -5.23
N HIS A 8 -42.09 -0.91 -6.16
CA HIS A 8 -42.01 -2.14 -6.92
C HIS A 8 -41.33 -1.87 -8.27
N ASP A 9 -40.34 -2.72 -8.56
CA ASP A 9 -39.70 -2.90 -9.86
C ASP A 9 -38.84 -1.74 -10.37
N VAL A 10 -37.74 -1.49 -9.66
CA VAL A 10 -36.50 -1.16 -10.38
C VAL A 10 -35.95 -2.51 -10.87
N PRO A 11 -36.03 -2.84 -12.17
CA PRO A 11 -35.36 -4.02 -12.69
C PRO A 11 -33.90 -3.88 -12.32
N LEU A 12 -33.34 -4.90 -11.67
CA LEU A 12 -31.90 -4.96 -11.45
C LEU A 12 -31.25 -4.69 -12.82
N PRO A 13 -30.41 -3.65 -12.98
CA PRO A 13 -29.67 -3.50 -14.21
C PRO A 13 -28.98 -4.86 -14.46
N PRO A 14 -29.08 -5.42 -15.67
CA PRO A 14 -28.47 -6.70 -15.99
C PRO A 14 -27.03 -6.59 -15.50
N ALA A 15 -26.61 -7.54 -14.66
CA ALA A 15 -25.33 -7.50 -13.98
C ALA A 15 -24.23 -7.31 -15.03
N GLU A 16 -23.82 -6.06 -15.26
CA GLU A 16 -22.68 -5.71 -16.09
C GLU A 16 -21.53 -6.45 -15.45
N HIS A 17 -21.09 -7.55 -16.07
CA HIS A 17 -20.07 -8.44 -15.57
C HIS A 17 -18.82 -7.62 -15.17
N PRO A 18 -18.57 -7.31 -13.88
CA PRO A 18 -17.40 -6.54 -13.50
C PRO A 18 -16.15 -7.44 -13.42
N HIS A 19 -16.25 -8.71 -13.84
CA HIS A 19 -15.27 -9.73 -13.51
C HIS A 19 -14.09 -9.82 -14.47
N ARG A 20 -13.87 -8.84 -15.35
CA ARG A 20 -12.82 -8.95 -16.38
C ARG A 20 -11.51 -8.22 -16.07
N ASP A 21 -11.46 -7.32 -15.09
CA ASP A 21 -10.38 -6.33 -15.08
C ASP A 21 -9.40 -6.37 -13.89
N TRP A 22 -9.43 -7.41 -13.05
CA TRP A 22 -8.44 -7.52 -11.97
C TRP A 22 -7.15 -8.26 -12.38
N PRO A 23 -5.94 -7.76 -12.06
CA PRO A 23 -4.63 -8.19 -12.59
C PRO A 23 -4.22 -9.65 -12.37
N PHE A 24 -4.99 -10.47 -11.64
CA PHE A 24 -4.56 -11.83 -11.31
C PHE A 24 -4.63 -12.84 -12.47
N ARG A 25 -5.29 -12.52 -13.59
CA ARG A 25 -5.17 -13.27 -14.86
C ARG A 25 -4.08 -12.75 -15.80
N ARG A 26 -3.30 -11.74 -15.41
CA ARG A 26 -2.20 -11.25 -16.25
C ARG A 26 -1.05 -12.26 -16.21
N SER A 27 -0.50 -12.56 -17.38
CA SER A 27 0.58 -13.54 -17.54
C SER A 27 1.73 -13.22 -16.60
N THR A 28 2.38 -14.25 -16.06
CA THR A 28 3.54 -14.12 -15.18
C THR A 28 4.60 -13.19 -15.82
N ALA A 29 4.79 -13.29 -17.13
CA ALA A 29 5.67 -12.41 -17.92
C ALA A 29 5.32 -10.92 -17.78
N MET A 30 4.04 -10.55 -17.82
CA MET A 30 3.62 -9.15 -17.72
C MET A 30 3.91 -8.56 -16.33
N ARG A 31 3.79 -9.35 -15.26
CA ARG A 31 4.07 -8.90 -13.89
C ARG A 31 5.55 -8.58 -13.69
N TYR A 32 6.42 -9.48 -14.16
CA TYR A 32 7.87 -9.26 -14.12
C TYR A 32 8.31 -8.18 -15.10
N GLY A 33 7.67 -8.08 -16.28
CA GLY A 33 7.92 -7.01 -17.25
C GLY A 33 7.65 -5.62 -16.67
N VAL A 34 6.54 -5.44 -15.94
CA VAL A 34 6.24 -4.18 -15.23
C VAL A 34 7.28 -3.88 -14.14
N ALA A 35 7.74 -4.90 -13.41
CA ALA A 35 8.78 -4.71 -12.40
C ALA A 35 10.09 -4.21 -13.00
N VAL A 36 10.55 -4.85 -14.09
CA VAL A 36 11.74 -4.42 -14.81
C VAL A 36 11.55 -3.02 -15.37
N LEU A 37 10.42 -2.74 -16.03
CA LEU A 37 10.13 -1.43 -16.61
C LEU A 37 10.14 -0.33 -15.53
N ALA A 38 9.48 -0.55 -14.39
CA ALA A 38 9.44 0.42 -13.30
C ALA A 38 10.85 0.75 -12.78
N VAL A 39 11.70 -0.26 -12.62
CA VAL A 39 13.10 -0.07 -12.20
C VAL A 39 13.90 0.67 -13.27
N MET A 40 13.72 0.32 -14.55
CA MET A 40 14.41 0.99 -15.66
C MET A 40 13.97 2.46 -15.81
N VAL A 41 12.69 2.76 -15.59
CA VAL A 41 12.18 4.13 -15.56
C VAL A 41 12.78 4.90 -14.39
N ALA A 42 12.81 4.32 -13.18
CA ALA A 42 13.45 4.94 -12.02
C ALA A 42 14.94 5.20 -12.26
N PHE A 43 15.64 4.24 -12.86
CA PHE A 43 17.04 4.38 -13.28
C PHE A 43 17.22 5.52 -14.28
N ALA A 44 16.40 5.57 -15.34
CA ALA A 44 16.47 6.60 -16.37
C ALA A 44 16.21 8.00 -15.80
N ILE A 45 15.17 8.15 -14.96
CA ILE A 45 14.87 9.41 -14.26
C ILE A 45 16.06 9.83 -13.40
N ARG A 46 16.63 8.91 -12.61
CA ARG A 46 17.80 9.18 -11.76
C ARG A 46 19.02 9.59 -12.59
N TYR A 47 19.24 8.92 -13.73
CA TYR A 47 20.35 9.20 -14.62
C TYR A 47 20.19 10.56 -15.32
N VAL A 48 18.99 10.91 -15.77
CA VAL A 48 18.73 12.20 -16.43
C VAL A 48 18.83 13.38 -15.46
N ILE A 49 18.28 13.25 -14.24
CA ILE A 49 18.25 14.37 -13.27
C ILE A 49 19.64 14.69 -12.72
N TYR A 50 20.44 13.67 -12.42
CA TYR A 50 21.68 13.84 -11.67
C TYR A 50 22.92 13.39 -12.45
N GLY A 51 22.76 12.82 -13.64
CA GLY A 51 23.87 12.35 -14.46
C GLY A 51 24.83 11.45 -13.68
N ASP A 52 26.11 11.74 -13.89
CA ASP A 52 27.24 11.05 -13.28
C ASP A 52 27.66 11.63 -11.92
N ILE A 53 26.92 12.63 -11.42
CA ILE A 53 27.21 13.27 -10.14
C ILE A 53 26.98 12.25 -9.03
N GLN A 54 28.00 12.04 -8.19
CA GLN A 54 27.89 11.24 -6.98
C GLN A 54 26.91 11.90 -6.01
N ASN A 55 25.62 11.60 -6.20
CA ASN A 55 24.57 12.09 -5.34
C ASN A 55 23.97 10.94 -4.52
N ARG A 56 23.85 11.20 -3.22
CA ARG A 56 23.68 10.20 -2.16
C ARG A 56 22.23 9.72 -2.00
N LEU A 57 21.31 10.20 -2.84
CA LEU A 57 19.89 9.83 -2.84
C LEU A 57 19.57 8.70 -3.83
N VAL A 58 20.53 7.84 -4.16
CA VAL A 58 20.41 6.77 -5.18
C VAL A 58 19.15 5.93 -4.98
N PHE A 59 18.97 5.42 -3.76
CA PHE A 59 17.94 4.43 -3.48
C PHE A 59 16.51 4.97 -3.39
N VAL A 60 16.34 6.29 -3.21
CA VAL A 60 15.00 6.91 -3.07
C VAL A 60 14.16 6.71 -4.34
N PHE A 61 14.78 6.69 -5.51
CA PHE A 61 14.11 6.47 -6.80
C PHE A 61 13.63 5.03 -6.97
N PHE A 62 14.33 4.06 -6.40
CA PHE A 62 14.03 2.64 -6.58
C PHE A 62 12.97 2.12 -5.61
N VAL A 63 12.71 2.82 -4.50
CA VAL A 63 11.63 2.46 -3.56
C VAL A 63 10.24 2.48 -4.22
N PRO A 64 9.80 3.58 -4.87
CA PRO A 64 8.49 3.59 -5.54
C PRO A 64 8.42 2.59 -6.69
N ALA A 65 9.52 2.33 -7.40
CA ALA A 65 9.56 1.29 -8.44
C ALA A 65 9.30 -0.10 -7.85
N ALA A 66 9.95 -0.43 -6.72
CA ALA A 66 9.71 -1.69 -6.01
C ALA A 66 8.27 -1.78 -5.47
N LEU A 67 7.71 -0.67 -4.99
CA LEU A 67 6.31 -0.62 -4.56
C LEU A 67 5.34 -0.84 -5.72
N VAL A 68 5.54 -0.19 -6.87
CA VAL A 68 4.70 -0.41 -8.07
C VAL A 68 4.79 -1.87 -8.53
N ALA A 69 5.99 -2.44 -8.54
CA ALA A 69 6.20 -3.85 -8.87
C ALA A 69 5.48 -4.80 -7.90
N ALA A 70 5.56 -4.53 -6.59
CA ALA A 70 4.86 -5.29 -5.56
C ALA A 70 3.34 -5.13 -5.65
N TRP A 71 2.87 -3.92 -5.91
CA TRP A 71 1.46 -3.58 -6.06
C TRP A 71 0.84 -4.25 -7.28
N TYR A 72 1.58 -4.28 -8.39
CA TYR A 72 1.10 -4.88 -9.64
C TYR A 72 1.24 -6.39 -9.67
N GLY A 73 2.33 -6.92 -9.12
CA GLY A 73 2.79 -8.29 -9.32
C GLY A 73 2.80 -9.18 -8.09
N GLY A 74 2.65 -8.62 -6.90
CA GLY A 74 2.81 -9.30 -5.61
C GLY A 74 4.28 -9.48 -5.19
N LEU A 75 4.52 -10.43 -4.28
CA LEU A 75 5.83 -10.65 -3.65
C LEU A 75 7.00 -10.82 -4.64
N GLY A 76 6.88 -11.70 -5.63
CA GLY A 76 7.98 -12.08 -6.53
C GLY A 76 8.51 -10.89 -7.37
N PRO A 77 7.66 -10.21 -8.15
CA PRO A 77 8.05 -9.04 -8.93
C PRO A 77 8.56 -7.87 -8.07
N GLY A 78 8.02 -7.68 -6.86
CA GLY A 78 8.52 -6.68 -5.91
C GLY A 78 9.93 -6.98 -5.39
N MET A 79 10.21 -8.25 -5.08
CA MET A 79 11.57 -8.69 -4.71
C MET A 79 12.54 -8.58 -5.89
N LEU A 80 12.12 -8.95 -7.10
CA LEU A 80 12.93 -8.76 -8.30
C LEU A 80 13.30 -7.28 -8.47
N ALA A 81 12.32 -6.38 -8.34
CA ALA A 81 12.56 -4.94 -8.44
C ALA A 81 13.53 -4.43 -7.35
N THR A 82 13.45 -5.00 -6.15
CA THR A 82 14.38 -4.69 -5.05
C THR A 82 15.80 -5.11 -5.38
N VAL A 83 15.99 -6.34 -5.86
CA VAL A 83 17.32 -6.85 -6.23
C VAL A 83 17.88 -6.07 -7.42
N LEU A 84 17.08 -5.79 -8.45
CA LEU A 84 17.51 -4.99 -9.59
C LEU A 84 17.85 -3.55 -9.19
N GLY A 85 17.06 -2.91 -8.32
CA GLY A 85 17.34 -1.59 -7.80
C GLY A 85 18.64 -1.54 -6.97
N LEU A 86 18.91 -2.60 -6.20
CA LEU A 86 20.16 -2.75 -5.46
C LEU A 86 21.36 -2.91 -6.41
N LEU A 87 21.27 -3.81 -7.39
CA LEU A 87 22.34 -4.07 -8.36
C LEU A 87 22.64 -2.84 -9.22
N LEU A 88 21.61 -2.19 -9.77
CA LEU A 88 21.80 -0.97 -10.57
C LEU A 88 22.27 0.21 -9.71
N GLY A 89 21.73 0.34 -8.51
CA GLY A 89 22.13 1.34 -7.53
C GLY A 89 23.62 1.24 -7.19
N ASP A 90 24.05 0.03 -6.85
CA ASP A 90 25.41 -0.29 -6.45
C ASP A 90 26.40 -0.14 -7.62
N PHE A 91 26.11 -0.80 -8.74
CA PHE A 91 27.04 -0.88 -9.88
C PHE A 91 27.27 0.47 -10.59
N PHE A 92 26.23 1.29 -10.74
CA PHE A 92 26.31 2.55 -11.48
C PHE A 92 26.55 3.78 -10.60
N PHE A 93 26.00 3.81 -9.37
CA PHE A 93 25.91 5.06 -8.60
C PHE A 93 26.68 5.05 -7.27
N LEU A 94 27.09 3.90 -6.74
CA LEU A 94 27.96 3.78 -5.56
C LEU A 94 29.43 3.60 -6.00
N GLY A 95 30.38 4.04 -5.17
CA GLY A 95 31.82 4.04 -5.51
C GLY A 95 32.58 2.83 -4.96
N PRO A 96 33.66 2.33 -5.62
CA PRO A 96 34.17 2.67 -6.96
C PRO A 96 33.35 1.99 -8.06
N ARG A 97 33.09 2.70 -9.16
CA ARG A 97 32.33 2.17 -10.31
C ARG A 97 32.97 0.86 -10.80
N LEU A 98 32.14 -0.13 -11.11
CA LEU A 98 32.54 -1.47 -11.56
C LEU A 98 33.18 -2.36 -10.46
N ALA A 99 33.13 -1.97 -9.17
CA ALA A 99 33.59 -2.80 -8.06
C ALA A 99 32.48 -3.00 -7.02
N LEU A 100 32.02 -4.24 -6.84
CA LEU A 100 31.06 -4.62 -5.79
C LEU A 100 31.69 -4.59 -4.37
N TRP A 101 33.00 -4.38 -4.28
CA TRP A 101 33.77 -4.44 -3.04
C TRP A 101 35.08 -3.64 -3.15
N PRO A 102 35.53 -2.89 -2.13
CA PRO A 102 34.98 -2.76 -0.77
C PRO A 102 34.05 -1.54 -0.57
N LEU A 103 32.91 -1.78 0.07
CA LEU A 103 31.92 -0.75 0.44
C LEU A 103 32.38 0.03 1.68
N GLY A 104 32.24 1.35 1.65
CA GLY A 104 32.37 2.16 2.86
C GLY A 104 31.20 1.94 3.82
N ARG A 105 31.37 2.37 5.08
CA ARG A 105 30.33 2.22 6.12
C ARG A 105 29.00 2.88 5.72
N VAL A 106 29.07 3.98 4.98
CA VAL A 106 27.89 4.78 4.59
C VAL A 106 27.10 4.08 3.49
N GLU A 107 27.80 3.51 2.51
CA GLU A 107 27.26 2.76 1.39
C GLU A 107 26.55 1.50 1.89
N PHE A 108 27.17 0.78 2.83
CA PHE A 108 26.57 -0.37 3.49
C PHE A 108 25.25 -0.02 4.21
N MET A 109 25.22 1.11 4.94
CA MET A 109 24.00 1.57 5.62
C MET A 109 22.90 1.99 4.63
N ALA A 110 23.26 2.62 3.51
CA ALA A 110 22.29 3.00 2.47
C ALA A 110 21.66 1.78 1.79
N ILE A 111 22.48 0.77 1.44
CA ILE A 111 22.01 -0.51 0.88
C ILE A 111 21.12 -1.23 1.91
N GLY A 112 21.56 -1.28 3.17
CA GLY A 112 20.79 -1.91 4.25
C GLY A 112 19.43 -1.24 4.44
N ALA A 113 19.40 0.08 4.56
CA ALA A 113 18.15 0.83 4.75
C ALA A 113 17.22 0.72 3.53
N TYR A 114 17.76 0.75 2.30
CA TYR A 114 16.99 0.48 1.10
C TYR A 114 16.35 -0.90 1.14
N THR A 115 17.16 -1.93 1.38
CA THR A 115 16.71 -3.34 1.40
C THR A 115 15.64 -3.56 2.44
N VAL A 116 15.82 -3.01 3.65
CA VAL A 116 14.80 -3.09 4.72
C VAL A 116 13.52 -2.38 4.30
N THR A 117 13.63 -1.18 3.73
CA THR A 117 12.47 -0.37 3.31
C THR A 117 11.66 -1.07 2.22
N THR A 118 12.32 -1.57 1.17
CA THR A 118 11.64 -2.27 0.07
C THR A 118 11.15 -3.65 0.47
N THR A 119 11.88 -4.38 1.31
CA THR A 119 11.40 -5.66 1.86
C THR A 119 10.13 -5.44 2.68
N LEU A 120 10.14 -4.45 3.58
CA LEU A 120 8.97 -4.06 4.35
C LEU A 120 7.80 -3.68 3.42
N CYS A 121 8.07 -2.86 2.40
CA CYS A 121 7.10 -2.49 1.37
C CYS A 121 6.45 -3.72 0.72
N VAL A 122 7.26 -4.64 0.23
CA VAL A 122 6.83 -5.84 -0.47
C VAL A 122 6.02 -6.74 0.46
N ILE A 123 6.43 -6.90 1.72
CA ILE A 123 5.71 -7.69 2.73
C ILE A 123 4.35 -7.04 3.06
N LEU A 124 4.31 -5.73 3.31
CA LEU A 124 3.07 -5.01 3.62
C LEU A 124 2.08 -5.12 2.44
N CYS A 125 2.59 -4.95 1.22
CA CYS A 125 1.80 -5.06 0.00
C CYS A 125 1.26 -6.49 -0.19
N GLU A 126 2.12 -7.51 -0.05
CA GLU A 126 1.72 -8.92 -0.17
C GLU A 126 0.71 -9.32 0.91
N ASN A 127 0.88 -8.85 2.16
CA ASN A 127 -0.09 -9.07 3.22
C ASN A 127 -1.47 -8.53 2.83
N LEU A 128 -1.55 -7.31 2.31
CA LEU A 128 -2.81 -6.74 1.79
C LEU A 128 -3.39 -7.56 0.63
N HIS A 129 -2.55 -7.97 -0.32
CA HIS A 129 -3.00 -8.80 -1.44
C HIS A 129 -3.50 -10.18 -1.00
N ARG A 130 -2.86 -10.80 0.00
CA ARG A 130 -3.32 -12.07 0.58
C ARG A 130 -4.70 -11.91 1.20
N HIS A 131 -4.95 -10.79 1.85
CA HIS A 131 -6.25 -10.50 2.41
C HIS A 131 -7.32 -10.27 1.34
N ILE A 132 -7.01 -9.48 0.30
CA ILE A 132 -7.91 -9.28 -0.86
C ILE A 132 -8.25 -10.63 -1.52
N ARG A 133 -7.25 -11.50 -1.74
CA ARG A 133 -7.47 -12.83 -2.34
C ARG A 133 -8.41 -13.72 -1.53
N ARG A 134 -8.33 -13.68 -0.20
CA ARG A 134 -9.25 -14.44 0.67
C ARG A 134 -10.71 -14.00 0.51
N PHE A 135 -10.93 -12.70 0.32
CA PHE A 135 -12.27 -12.14 0.09
C PHE A 135 -12.84 -12.52 -1.27
N GLU A 136 -12.04 -12.42 -2.32
CA GLU A 136 -12.46 -12.82 -3.66
C GLU A 136 -12.89 -14.29 -3.67
N HIS A 137 -12.14 -15.19 -3.03
CA HIS A 137 -12.52 -16.60 -2.93
C HIS A 137 -13.80 -16.85 -2.15
N ALA A 138 -14.09 -16.06 -1.11
CA ALA A 138 -15.34 -16.17 -0.36
C ALA A 138 -16.55 -15.74 -1.22
N LEU A 139 -16.41 -14.64 -1.97
CA LEU A 139 -17.43 -14.14 -2.89
C LEU A 139 -17.64 -15.08 -4.09
N ASP A 140 -16.57 -15.65 -4.65
CA ASP A 140 -16.68 -16.57 -5.79
C ASP A 140 -17.35 -17.89 -5.37
N ARG A 141 -17.12 -18.38 -4.14
CA ARG A 141 -17.87 -19.54 -3.62
C ARG A 141 -19.37 -19.28 -3.57
N GLU A 142 -19.78 -18.11 -3.08
CA GLU A 142 -21.21 -17.73 -3.09
C GLU A 142 -21.78 -17.67 -4.51
N ARG A 143 -21.04 -17.08 -5.47
CA ARG A 143 -21.49 -17.01 -6.87
C ARG A 143 -21.65 -18.37 -7.52
N HIS A 144 -20.77 -19.32 -7.20
CA HIS A 144 -20.88 -20.68 -7.73
C HIS A 144 -21.99 -21.49 -7.07
N LEU A 145 -22.39 -21.12 -5.84
CA LEU A 145 -23.52 -21.68 -5.12
C LEU A 145 -24.86 -21.02 -5.52
N HIS A 146 -25.03 -20.65 -6.78
CA HIS A 146 -26.26 -20.07 -7.35
C HIS A 146 -27.47 -21.05 -7.39
N ASP A 147 -27.51 -21.99 -6.46
CA ASP A 147 -28.66 -22.82 -6.11
C ASP A 147 -29.52 -22.02 -5.10
N PRO A 148 -30.87 -21.98 -5.20
CA PRO A 148 -31.73 -21.06 -4.46
C PRO A 148 -31.64 -21.12 -2.93
N THR A 149 -30.96 -22.12 -2.37
CA THR A 149 -30.65 -22.24 -0.95
C THR A 149 -29.21 -22.69 -0.77
N PRO A 150 -28.27 -21.79 -0.43
CA PRO A 150 -26.92 -22.21 -0.08
C PRO A 150 -26.99 -23.22 1.07
N PRO A 151 -26.20 -24.32 1.02
CA PRO A 151 -26.13 -25.25 2.13
C PRO A 151 -25.66 -24.51 3.40
N PRO A 152 -26.14 -24.87 4.60
CA PRO A 152 -25.83 -24.17 5.85
C PRO A 152 -24.32 -24.04 6.13
N GLU A 153 -23.50 -24.92 5.58
CA GLU A 153 -22.03 -24.87 5.65
C GLU A 153 -21.42 -23.64 4.95
N ALA A 154 -22.03 -23.16 3.87
CA ALA A 154 -21.56 -21.98 3.15
C ALA A 154 -21.67 -20.73 4.04
N HIS A 155 -22.79 -20.56 4.72
CA HIS A 155 -23.02 -19.47 5.68
C HIS A 155 -22.03 -19.52 6.86
N ALA A 156 -21.78 -20.70 7.43
CA ALA A 156 -20.80 -20.87 8.50
C ALA A 156 -19.38 -20.47 8.06
N SER A 157 -19.01 -20.74 6.80
CA SER A 157 -17.70 -20.36 6.26
C SER A 157 -17.54 -18.85 6.05
N LEU A 158 -18.61 -18.15 5.67
CA LEU A 158 -18.66 -16.70 5.50
C LEU A 158 -18.70 -15.97 6.85
N ASP A 159 -19.47 -16.50 7.81
CA ASP A 159 -19.48 -16.01 9.18
C ASP A 159 -18.11 -16.23 9.84
N ALA A 160 -17.46 -17.37 9.63
CA ALA A 160 -16.09 -17.58 10.09
C ALA A 160 -15.11 -16.59 9.43
N ALA A 161 -15.17 -16.44 8.10
CA ALA A 161 -14.29 -15.53 7.36
C ALA A 161 -14.47 -14.07 7.81
N SER A 162 -15.71 -13.60 7.92
CA SER A 162 -16.05 -12.23 8.37
C SER A 162 -15.72 -12.01 9.84
N THR A 163 -15.97 -12.98 10.72
CA THR A 163 -15.64 -12.88 12.15
C THR A 163 -14.14 -12.82 12.39
N HIS A 164 -13.36 -13.63 11.66
CA HIS A 164 -11.89 -13.55 11.69
C HIS A 164 -11.38 -12.19 11.19
N LEU A 165 -12.10 -11.56 10.27
CA LEU A 165 -11.75 -10.27 9.70
C LEU A 165 -12.11 -9.10 10.62
N HIS A 166 -13.31 -9.11 11.19
CA HIS A 166 -13.76 -8.12 12.17
C HIS A 166 -12.85 -8.05 13.40
N ARG A 167 -12.25 -9.18 13.80
CA ARG A 167 -11.35 -9.25 14.96
C ARG A 167 -9.89 -8.91 14.65
N GLY A 168 -9.46 -9.04 13.38
CA GLY A 168 -8.05 -8.94 12.98
C GLY A 168 -7.63 -7.67 12.24
N TRP A 169 -8.57 -6.87 11.73
CA TRP A 169 -8.24 -5.76 10.82
C TRP A 169 -7.91 -4.43 11.54
N PRO A 170 -6.82 -3.72 11.20
CA PRO A 170 -6.37 -2.54 11.94
C PRO A 170 -7.33 -1.33 11.90
N PHE A 171 -8.26 -1.28 10.94
CA PHE A 171 -9.12 -0.11 10.70
C PHE A 171 -10.29 0.07 11.68
N ARG A 172 -10.60 -0.88 12.57
CA ARG A 172 -11.61 -0.60 13.62
C ARG A 172 -11.03 -0.01 14.91
N ARG A 173 -9.71 0.21 14.97
CA ARG A 173 -9.05 0.86 16.11
C ARG A 173 -9.32 2.37 16.07
N SER A 174 -9.54 2.95 17.26
CA SER A 174 -9.87 4.37 17.47
C SER A 174 -8.95 5.29 16.67
N PHE A 175 -9.49 6.41 16.18
CA PHE A 175 -8.72 7.45 15.48
C PHE A 175 -7.43 7.80 16.24
N ALA A 176 -7.50 7.88 17.58
CA ALA A 176 -6.35 8.14 18.44
C ALA A 176 -5.21 7.11 18.25
N THR A 177 -5.53 5.83 18.11
CA THR A 177 -4.51 4.77 17.94
C THR A 177 -3.83 4.87 16.58
N ARG A 178 -4.55 5.22 15.52
CA ARG A 178 -3.99 5.35 14.17
C ARG A 178 -2.99 6.50 14.09
N TYR A 179 -3.36 7.66 14.62
CA TYR A 179 -2.48 8.82 14.68
C TYR A 179 -1.33 8.61 15.68
N GLY A 180 -1.60 7.98 16.83
CA GLY A 180 -0.57 7.63 17.80
C GLY A 180 0.52 6.72 17.23
N VAL A 181 0.15 5.71 16.44
CA VAL A 181 1.13 4.86 15.73
C VAL A 181 1.91 5.67 14.69
N ALA A 182 1.24 6.53 13.92
CA ALA A 182 1.93 7.38 12.94
C ALA A 182 2.99 8.27 13.61
N VAL A 183 2.62 8.96 14.70
CA VAL A 183 3.55 9.78 15.48
C VAL A 183 4.67 8.92 16.07
N GLY A 184 4.35 7.79 16.69
CA GLY A 184 5.33 6.90 17.31
C GLY A 184 6.37 6.38 16.32
N VAL A 185 5.94 5.97 15.13
CA VAL A 185 6.84 5.46 14.08
C VAL A 185 7.70 6.59 13.49
N VAL A 186 7.16 7.81 13.33
CA VAL A 186 7.93 8.97 12.88
C VAL A 186 8.98 9.38 13.92
N VAL A 187 8.61 9.40 15.20
CA VAL A 187 9.56 9.67 16.30
C VAL A 187 10.65 8.62 16.35
N LEU A 188 10.29 7.34 16.20
CA LEU A 188 11.26 6.25 16.12
C LEU A 188 12.21 6.40 14.92
N ALA A 189 11.67 6.75 13.75
CA ALA A 189 12.48 6.99 12.56
C ALA A 189 13.44 8.17 12.74
N PHE A 190 12.99 9.27 13.35
CA PHE A 190 13.83 10.40 13.70
C PHE A 190 14.93 10.00 14.69
N ALA A 191 14.59 9.27 15.76
CA ALA A 191 15.54 8.81 16.76
C ALA A 191 16.60 7.86 16.17
N LEU A 192 16.18 6.90 15.34
CA LEU A 192 17.09 6.00 14.64
C LEU A 192 18.02 6.74 13.68
N ARG A 193 17.48 7.71 12.93
CA ARG A 193 18.28 8.59 12.06
C ARG A 193 19.32 9.31 12.90
N TYR A 194 18.89 9.99 13.96
CA TYR A 194 19.76 10.77 14.84
C TYR A 194 20.86 9.91 15.47
N TRP A 195 20.51 8.71 15.96
CA TRP A 195 21.45 7.79 16.60
C TRP A 195 22.51 7.24 15.64
N ILE A 196 22.13 6.93 14.39
CA ILE A 196 23.03 6.32 13.40
C ILE A 196 23.91 7.36 12.69
N PHE A 197 23.35 8.52 12.33
CA PHE A 197 24.01 9.49 11.47
C PHE A 197 24.42 10.79 12.17
N GLY A 198 24.02 10.99 13.43
CA GLY A 198 24.31 12.20 14.20
C GLY A 198 23.71 13.47 13.57
N MET A 199 24.10 14.65 14.06
CA MET A 199 23.69 15.93 13.48
C MET A 199 24.39 16.24 12.14
N GLU A 200 25.61 15.74 11.96
CA GLU A 200 26.51 16.13 10.86
C GLU A 200 26.24 15.39 9.52
N GLY A 201 25.40 14.34 9.55
CA GLY A 201 25.09 13.52 8.38
C GLY A 201 24.05 14.13 7.42
N HIS A 202 24.39 15.16 6.64
CA HIS A 202 23.48 15.75 5.62
C HIS A 202 23.15 14.82 4.44
N ARG A 203 23.75 13.63 4.42
CA ARG A 203 23.82 12.74 3.26
C ARG A 203 22.52 11.96 3.02
N PHE A 204 21.68 11.78 4.04
CA PHE A 204 20.45 10.97 3.98
C PHE A 204 19.34 11.49 4.91
N PRO A 205 18.79 12.69 4.66
CA PRO A 205 17.81 13.30 5.56
C PRO A 205 16.53 12.46 5.70
N PHE A 206 16.09 11.82 4.62
CA PHE A 206 14.75 11.22 4.54
C PHE A 206 14.69 9.68 4.62
N ILE A 207 15.83 9.00 4.79
CA ILE A 207 15.94 7.55 4.56
C ILE A 207 15.03 6.69 5.46
N PHE A 208 14.85 7.09 6.73
CA PHE A 208 13.99 6.38 7.68
C PHE A 208 12.54 6.87 7.67
N PHE A 209 12.26 8.03 7.06
CA PHE A 209 10.91 8.59 7.05
C PHE A 209 10.01 7.95 6.00
N VAL A 210 10.58 7.45 4.89
CA VAL A 210 9.81 6.70 3.87
C VAL A 210 9.16 5.43 4.45
N PRO A 211 9.89 4.49 5.08
CA PRO A 211 9.26 3.32 5.70
C PRO A 211 8.32 3.71 6.84
N ALA A 212 8.59 4.80 7.57
CA ALA A 212 7.69 5.30 8.60
C ALA A 212 6.33 5.74 8.04
N ALA A 213 6.35 6.54 6.97
CA ALA A 213 5.14 6.97 6.26
C ALA A 213 4.36 5.78 5.70
N MET A 214 5.07 4.75 5.22
CA MET A 214 4.45 3.53 4.73
C MET A 214 3.75 2.72 5.83
N ILE A 215 4.39 2.54 6.99
CA ILE A 215 3.76 1.86 8.14
C ILE A 215 2.54 2.65 8.61
N ALA A 216 2.65 3.98 8.69
CA ALA A 216 1.55 4.85 9.08
C ALA A 216 0.36 4.76 8.09
N ALA A 217 0.65 4.76 6.78
CA ALA A 217 -0.34 4.61 5.73
C ALA A 217 -1.00 3.22 5.75
N TRP A 218 -0.19 2.18 5.94
CA TRP A 218 -0.66 0.81 6.06
C TRP A 218 -1.57 0.59 7.27
N TYR A 219 -1.20 1.14 8.42
CA TYR A 219 -1.93 0.93 9.67
C TYR A 219 -3.19 1.78 9.77
N GLY A 220 -3.14 3.03 9.30
CA GLY A 220 -4.19 4.01 9.56
C GLY A 220 -4.90 4.60 8.33
N GLY A 221 -4.43 4.28 7.13
CA GLY A 221 -4.94 4.82 5.86
C GLY A 221 -4.24 6.12 5.42
N MET A 222 -4.87 6.84 4.49
CA MET A 222 -4.26 8.01 3.83
C MET A 222 -3.86 9.14 4.80
N ALA A 223 -4.77 9.55 5.68
CA ALA A 223 -4.55 10.70 6.58
C ALA A 223 -3.31 10.52 7.50
N PRO A 224 -3.14 9.43 8.25
CA PRO A 224 -1.93 9.23 9.05
C PRO A 224 -0.66 9.04 8.20
N GLY A 225 -0.77 8.47 6.99
CA GLY A 225 0.35 8.40 6.05
C GLY A 225 0.81 9.76 5.54
N LEU A 226 -0.13 10.66 5.22
CA LEU A 226 0.15 12.05 4.85
C LEU A 226 0.72 12.85 6.02
N LEU A 227 0.20 12.66 7.23
CA LEU A 227 0.76 13.28 8.42
C LEU A 227 2.19 12.83 8.68
N ALA A 228 2.48 11.53 8.54
CA ALA A 228 3.83 11.02 8.69
C ALA A 228 4.77 11.57 7.60
N THR A 229 4.26 11.75 6.38
CA THR A 229 4.97 12.39 5.28
C THR A 229 5.31 13.85 5.62
N ALA A 230 4.31 14.63 6.04
CA ALA A 230 4.47 16.04 6.41
C ALA A 230 5.41 16.22 7.60
N ALA A 231 5.26 15.38 8.64
CA ALA A 231 6.15 15.40 9.79
C ALA A 231 7.59 15.03 9.40
N GLY A 232 7.78 14.06 8.51
CA GLY A 232 9.11 13.71 7.98
C GLY A 232 9.74 14.83 7.16
N LEU A 233 8.96 15.56 6.36
CA LEU A 233 9.41 16.76 5.66
C LEU A 233 9.83 17.85 6.64
N MET A 234 8.97 18.20 7.60
CA MET A 234 9.25 19.26 8.57
C MET A 234 10.47 18.94 9.43
N LEU A 235 10.57 17.71 9.95
CA LEU A 235 11.72 17.30 10.76
C LEU A 235 13.00 17.21 9.93
N GLY A 236 12.91 16.68 8.70
CA GLY A 236 14.06 16.57 7.81
C GLY A 236 14.59 17.93 7.37
N ASP A 237 13.70 18.86 7.04
CA ASP A 237 14.06 20.23 6.67
C ASP A 237 14.72 20.96 7.85
N TYR A 238 14.07 20.97 9.01
CA TYR A 238 14.53 21.72 10.18
C TYR A 238 15.85 21.17 10.76
N PHE A 239 15.98 19.86 10.94
CA PHE A 239 17.14 19.28 11.63
C PHE A 239 18.27 18.85 10.69
N PHE A 240 17.98 18.45 9.45
CA PHE A 240 18.92 17.66 8.64
C PHE A 240 19.36 18.32 7.34
N LEU A 241 18.62 19.31 6.84
CA LEU A 241 18.93 20.05 5.61
C LEU A 241 19.51 21.45 5.88
N SER A 242 19.26 22.05 7.05
CA SER A 242 19.60 23.45 7.31
C SER A 242 20.98 23.63 7.99
N GLU A 243 21.98 24.12 7.25
CA GLU A 243 23.05 24.96 7.82
C GLU A 243 22.49 26.38 8.00
N HIS A 244 21.73 26.60 9.08
CA HIS A 244 21.44 27.91 9.69
C HIS A 244 21.21 29.13 8.77
N ALA A 245 20.13 29.16 7.98
CA ALA A 245 19.48 30.42 7.62
C ALA A 245 18.02 30.19 7.20
N ALA A 246 17.08 30.52 8.09
CA ALA A 246 15.64 30.43 7.88
C ALA A 246 15.08 31.30 6.72
N LEU A 247 15.95 31.97 5.94
CA LEU A 247 15.62 32.90 4.84
C LEU A 247 16.67 32.88 3.70
N GLY A 248 17.45 31.80 3.57
CA GLY A 248 18.41 31.63 2.46
C GLY A 248 17.80 30.96 1.22
N PRO A 249 18.30 31.22 0.01
CA PRO A 249 17.91 30.45 -1.19
C PRO A 249 18.34 28.99 -1.03
N VAL A 250 17.37 28.08 -0.96
CA VAL A 250 17.59 26.63 -0.86
C VAL A 250 18.49 26.16 -1.99
N ARG A 251 19.58 25.45 -1.69
CA ARG A 251 20.45 24.86 -2.73
C ARG A 251 19.62 23.94 -3.61
N GLU A 252 19.90 23.92 -4.91
CA GLU A 252 19.12 23.12 -5.87
C GLU A 252 19.07 21.63 -5.49
N GLY A 253 20.12 21.10 -4.86
CA GLY A 253 20.16 19.72 -4.38
C GLY A 253 19.17 19.41 -3.25
N GLU A 254 18.95 20.35 -2.32
CA GLU A 254 18.04 20.18 -1.17
C GLU A 254 16.58 20.25 -1.63
N ARG A 255 16.25 21.18 -2.54
CA ARG A 255 14.92 21.27 -3.17
C ARG A 255 14.54 19.96 -3.87
N LEU A 256 15.48 19.37 -4.59
CA LEU A 256 15.26 18.10 -5.26
C LEU A 256 15.06 16.96 -4.25
N ALA A 257 15.80 16.93 -3.13
CA ALA A 257 15.64 15.91 -2.10
C ALA A 257 14.24 15.94 -1.45
N ILE A 258 13.78 17.14 -1.09
CA ILE A 258 12.44 17.38 -0.54
C ILE A 258 11.38 16.98 -1.57
N GLY A 259 11.53 17.42 -2.82
CA GLY A 259 10.59 17.10 -3.90
C GLY A 259 10.49 15.59 -4.17
N LEU A 260 11.63 14.90 -4.24
CA LEU A 260 11.68 13.45 -4.45
C LEU A 260 11.09 12.67 -3.29
N TYR A 261 11.41 13.07 -2.06
CA TYR A 261 10.81 12.46 -0.88
C TYR A 261 9.28 12.61 -0.93
N ALA A 262 8.78 13.83 -1.13
CA ALA A 262 7.35 14.11 -1.19
C ALA A 262 6.66 13.27 -2.28
N VAL A 263 7.21 13.25 -3.50
CA VAL A 263 6.66 12.45 -4.61
C VAL A 263 6.67 10.96 -4.27
N ALA A 264 7.77 10.43 -3.75
CA ALA A 264 7.88 9.00 -3.41
C ALA A 264 6.88 8.62 -2.31
N THR A 265 6.78 9.39 -1.24
CA THR A 265 5.84 9.10 -0.14
C THR A 265 4.40 9.28 -0.55
N THR A 266 4.07 10.30 -1.36
CA THR A 266 2.70 10.49 -1.86
C THR A 266 2.30 9.34 -2.75
N LEU A 267 3.18 8.90 -3.66
CA LEU A 267 2.94 7.71 -4.48
C LEU A 267 2.74 6.46 -3.60
N CYS A 268 3.54 6.31 -2.54
CA CYS A 268 3.36 5.22 -1.58
C CYS A 268 1.99 5.26 -0.91
N VAL A 269 1.62 6.41 -0.34
CA VAL A 269 0.33 6.61 0.34
C VAL A 269 -0.82 6.33 -0.62
N MET A 270 -0.77 6.84 -1.85
CA MET A 270 -1.80 6.65 -2.87
C MET A 270 -1.96 5.16 -3.25
N LEU A 271 -0.85 4.44 -3.44
CA LEU A 271 -0.91 3.01 -3.78
C LEU A 271 -1.48 2.18 -2.64
N PHE A 272 -1.12 2.49 -1.39
CA PHE A 272 -1.73 1.84 -0.23
C PHE A 272 -3.21 2.19 -0.10
N GLU A 273 -3.60 3.46 -0.29
CA GLU A 273 -5.00 3.86 -0.26
C GLU A 273 -5.81 3.13 -1.31
N ASN A 274 -5.30 3.02 -2.53
CA ASN A 274 -5.95 2.26 -3.58
C ASN A 274 -6.23 0.81 -3.13
N LEU A 275 -5.26 0.13 -2.51
CA LEU A 275 -5.46 -1.20 -1.94
C LEU A 275 -6.48 -1.23 -0.79
N HIS A 276 -6.48 -0.22 0.08
CA HIS A 276 -7.43 -0.13 1.19
C HIS A 276 -8.86 0.16 0.74
N GLU A 277 -9.05 1.03 -0.25
CA GLU A 277 -10.35 1.24 -0.88
C GLU A 277 -10.88 -0.04 -1.50
N ARG A 278 -10.01 -0.82 -2.14
CA ARG A 278 -10.37 -2.12 -2.72
C ARG A 278 -10.88 -3.08 -1.64
N ILE A 279 -10.21 -3.13 -0.50
CA ILE A 279 -10.68 -3.92 0.66
C ILE A 279 -12.04 -3.42 1.16
N ARG A 280 -12.23 -2.11 1.31
CA ARG A 280 -13.50 -1.50 1.75
C ARG A 280 -14.65 -1.83 0.78
N ARG A 281 -14.40 -1.82 -0.53
CA ARG A 281 -15.40 -2.19 -1.55
C ARG A 281 -15.82 -3.66 -1.43
N LEU A 282 -14.88 -4.56 -1.16
CA LEU A 282 -15.16 -5.99 -0.96
C LEU A 282 -15.97 -6.25 0.30
N GLU A 283 -15.66 -5.54 1.39
CA GLU A 283 -16.44 -5.60 2.64
C GLU A 283 -17.90 -5.20 2.42
N HIS A 284 -18.14 -4.07 1.74
CA HIS A 284 -19.50 -3.64 1.42
C HIS A 284 -20.25 -4.58 0.47
N ALA A 285 -19.54 -5.26 -0.44
CA ALA A 285 -20.15 -6.27 -1.31
C ALA A 285 -20.64 -7.48 -0.51
N LEU A 286 -19.85 -7.92 0.48
CA LEU A 286 -20.23 -9.00 1.41
C LEU A 286 -21.41 -8.60 2.29
N GLU A 287 -21.41 -7.39 2.86
CA GLU A 287 -22.53 -6.89 3.68
C GLU A 287 -23.85 -6.89 2.88
N ARG A 288 -23.82 -6.48 1.61
CA ARG A 288 -25.01 -6.53 0.75
C ARG A 288 -25.48 -7.96 0.49
N SER A 289 -24.56 -8.88 0.17
CA SER A 289 -24.90 -10.31 -0.04
C SER A 289 -25.62 -10.88 1.19
N ARG A 290 -25.09 -10.58 2.38
CA ARG A 290 -25.70 -10.98 3.66
C ARG A 290 -27.07 -10.37 3.89
N TYR A 291 -27.25 -9.08 3.60
CA TYR A 291 -28.51 -8.38 3.80
C TYR A 291 -29.63 -8.91 2.89
N HIS A 292 -29.31 -9.24 1.64
CA HIS A 292 -30.28 -9.84 0.72
C HIS A 292 -30.73 -11.25 1.15
N HIS A 293 -29.84 -12.03 1.78
CA HIS A 293 -30.18 -13.37 2.27
C HIS A 293 -31.00 -13.37 3.57
N HIS A 294 -30.85 -12.37 4.44
CA HIS A 294 -31.58 -12.32 5.72
C HIS A 294 -33.02 -11.81 5.61
N LYS A 295 -33.42 -11.20 4.47
CA LYS A 295 -34.83 -10.84 4.26
C LYS A 295 -35.59 -12.08 3.80
N PRO A 296 -36.60 -12.57 4.54
CA PRO A 296 -37.46 -13.63 4.04
C PRO A 296 -38.11 -13.16 2.75
N HIS A 297 -38.11 -14.01 1.71
CA HIS A 297 -38.83 -13.73 0.48
C HIS A 297 -40.29 -13.45 0.83
N PRO A 298 -40.89 -12.33 0.38
CA PRO A 298 -42.30 -12.01 0.64
C PRO A 298 -43.29 -13.04 0.07
N GLY A 299 -42.82 -14.10 -0.61
CA GLY A 299 -43.61 -15.21 -1.13
C GLY A 299 -43.54 -16.53 -0.34
N THR A 300 -42.78 -16.64 0.75
CA THR A 300 -42.73 -17.87 1.58
C THR A 300 -43.58 -17.79 2.86
N ALA A 301 -44.51 -16.84 2.94
CA ALA A 301 -45.61 -16.94 3.89
C ALA A 301 -46.49 -18.13 3.45
N ALA A 302 -46.40 -19.22 4.21
CA ALA A 302 -47.14 -20.45 3.95
C ALA A 302 -48.63 -20.17 3.69
N PRO A 303 -49.22 -20.63 2.57
CA PRO A 303 -50.64 -20.54 2.37
C PRO A 303 -51.34 -21.54 3.30
N GLY A 304 -52.21 -21.02 4.19
CA GLY A 304 -53.34 -21.76 4.73
C GLY A 304 -53.13 -22.47 6.07
N LYS A 305 -53.51 -21.79 7.16
CA LYS A 305 -54.23 -22.40 8.29
C LYS A 305 -55.30 -21.43 8.80
N TYR A 306 -56.31 -21.20 7.96
CA TYR A 306 -57.62 -20.68 8.38
C TYR A 306 -58.69 -21.41 7.57
N ALA A 307 -58.98 -22.64 7.96
CA ALA A 307 -60.23 -23.34 7.69
C ALA A 307 -60.42 -24.36 8.81
N ASP A 308 -61.64 -24.35 9.37
CA ASP A 308 -62.20 -25.27 10.37
C ASP A 308 -61.84 -25.01 11.84
N THR A 309 -62.59 -24.12 12.49
CA THR A 309 -63.69 -24.45 13.43
C THR A 309 -64.48 -23.21 13.81
#